data_AF-A0A4C1XFC9-F1
#
_entry.id   AF-A0A4C1XFC9-F1
#
_cell.length_a   1.000
_cell.length_b   1.000
_cell.length_c   1.000
_cell.angle_alpha   90.00
_cell.angle_beta   90.00
_cell.angle_gamma   90.00
#
_symmetry.space_group_name_H-M   'P 1'
#
loop_
_entity.id
_entity.type
_entity.pdbx_description
1 polymer ?
#
loop_
_entity_poly.entity_id
_entity_poly.type
_entity_poly.pdbx_seq_one_letter_code
_entity_poly.pdbx_strand_id
1 'polypeptide(L)'
;MNSGVTPEWVAAGAGRPHRPPLELEKPEELPGKSTKSKTRLSTQASSTHTNNRSASSAEDDFTITLTAIYDVGDLVEMLLVRRKQIPQLLFKIIALCIPYNPALRRFTIRWSRLDGSSLYEMSKFLPQSNITEICLDDSVSYEARYDLYLQIPHLKFLSLARCKIGDYVCGNIASELEFPKSAARRLVALNLTSNMISDVGAGKLGSALRGNRQLRHLNLSGNLIADEGAAHVLRCLMEFPLTSDEILGKRMRRIAYLTNRPRAYESCVEQLNTEVKNDSPGRVGKEAATKSKDRAKNASPIHESDEIEAKAMANEVVDAYDDPYSNEETIYKNDCVYCVGNLSLCCLNLAYNNLEYPSVVKLCEVLDYQSKLAGKRQPGLMRVLIEGNNVPVSCRELELARQFLEGLSEMSELRCNSDTIKTKK
;
A
#
# COMPACT_ATOMS: atom_id res chain seq x y z
N MET A 1 -51.24 48.50 -6.01
CA MET A 1 -50.20 49.50 -5.73
C MET A 1 -48.87 48.76 -5.68
N ASN A 2 -47.88 49.25 -6.44
CA ASN A 2 -46.44 48.95 -6.44
C ASN A 2 -45.96 47.88 -5.45
N SER A 3 -45.23 46.85 -5.82
CA SER A 3 -43.92 46.83 -6.48
C SER A 3 -43.49 45.34 -6.43
N GLY A 4 -42.78 44.74 -7.36
CA GLY A 4 -41.68 45.18 -8.19
C GLY A 4 -40.62 44.08 -8.08
N VAL A 5 -40.42 43.32 -9.16
CA VAL A 5 -39.26 43.48 -10.05
C VAL A 5 -38.14 42.47 -9.70
N THR A 6 -38.14 41.34 -10.42
CA THR A 6 -36.93 40.83 -11.09
C THR A 6 -36.51 41.88 -12.14
N PRO A 7 -35.23 42.04 -12.52
CA PRO A 7 -34.76 41.24 -13.66
C PRO A 7 -33.22 41.06 -13.83
N GLU A 8 -32.93 40.09 -14.71
CA GLU A 8 -31.97 40.13 -15.82
C GLU A 8 -30.48 40.43 -15.63
N TRP A 9 -29.72 39.49 -16.21
CA TRP A 9 -28.37 39.62 -16.70
C TRP A 9 -28.26 40.68 -17.80
N VAL A 10 -27.29 41.59 -17.64
CA VAL A 10 -26.63 42.30 -18.75
C VAL A 10 -25.13 42.34 -18.48
N ALA A 11 -24.37 41.98 -19.51
CA ALA A 11 -22.93 42.00 -19.57
C ALA A 11 -22.36 43.44 -19.61
N ALA A 12 -21.26 43.68 -18.89
CA ALA A 12 -20.30 44.73 -19.21
C ALA A 12 -18.92 44.35 -18.65
N GLY A 13 -17.89 44.47 -19.48
CA GLY A 13 -16.55 43.94 -19.24
C GLY A 13 -15.61 44.85 -18.46
N ALA A 14 -14.52 44.22 -18.00
CA ALA A 14 -13.20 44.78 -17.71
C ALA A 14 -12.30 43.53 -17.55
N GLY A 15 -11.34 43.24 -18.45
CA GLY A 15 -10.06 43.93 -18.53
C GLY A 15 -8.96 42.91 -18.17
N ARG A 16 -8.48 42.15 -19.16
CA ARG A 16 -7.30 41.26 -19.01
C ARG A 16 -6.02 42.10 -19.08
N PRO A 17 -5.03 41.92 -18.19
CA PRO A 17 -3.72 42.50 -18.41
C PRO A 17 -2.93 41.67 -19.42
N HIS A 18 -2.41 42.37 -20.43
CA HIS A 18 -1.51 41.87 -21.47
C HIS A 18 -0.20 41.33 -20.86
N ARG A 19 0.17 40.12 -21.26
CA ARG A 19 1.51 39.53 -21.07
C ARG A 19 2.33 39.80 -22.34
N PRO A 20 3.53 40.38 -22.27
CA PRO A 20 4.35 40.58 -23.46
C PRO A 20 4.97 39.25 -23.94
N PRO A 21 5.30 39.12 -25.24
CA PRO A 21 5.84 37.89 -25.81
C PRO A 21 7.31 37.69 -25.46
N LEU A 22 7.69 36.45 -25.15
CA LEU A 22 9.08 36.02 -25.02
C LEU A 22 9.73 35.98 -26.40
N GLU A 23 10.75 36.81 -26.62
CA GLU A 23 11.62 36.76 -27.79
C GLU A 23 12.54 35.53 -27.73
N LEU A 24 12.62 34.82 -28.85
CA LEU A 24 13.54 33.72 -29.10
C LEU A 24 14.94 34.29 -29.37
N GLU A 25 15.86 34.15 -28.43
CA GLU A 25 17.29 34.36 -28.68
C GLU A 25 17.90 33.14 -29.39
N LYS A 26 18.61 33.42 -30.48
CA LYS A 26 19.41 32.45 -31.25
C LYS A 26 20.72 32.14 -30.49
N PRO A 27 21.35 30.98 -30.72
CA PRO A 27 22.58 30.60 -30.03
C PRO A 27 23.79 31.32 -30.62
N GLU A 28 24.57 31.99 -29.77
CA GLU A 28 25.92 32.48 -30.10
C GLU A 28 26.96 31.35 -30.06
N GLU A 29 27.78 31.29 -31.10
CA GLU A 29 28.95 30.42 -31.24
C GLU A 29 30.11 30.91 -30.35
N LEU A 30 30.77 29.99 -29.65
CA LEU A 30 32.06 30.24 -28.99
C LEU A 30 33.14 29.30 -29.56
N PRO A 31 34.35 29.81 -29.88
CA PRO A 31 35.40 29.02 -30.50
C PRO A 31 36.24 28.28 -29.46
N GLY A 32 36.65 27.06 -29.83
CA GLY A 32 37.51 26.21 -29.00
C GLY A 32 38.97 26.68 -28.92
N LYS A 33 39.68 26.18 -27.91
CA LYS A 33 41.12 25.92 -27.95
C LYS A 33 41.53 24.91 -26.87
N SER A 34 42.30 23.94 -27.33
CA SER A 34 42.99 22.90 -26.58
C SER A 34 44.26 23.43 -25.89
N THR A 35 44.70 22.78 -24.80
CA THR A 35 46.12 22.52 -24.55
C THR A 35 46.30 21.40 -23.51
N LYS A 36 47.19 20.48 -23.84
CA LYS A 36 47.71 19.39 -23.00
C LYS A 36 48.84 19.92 -22.12
N SER A 37 48.97 19.39 -20.91
CA SER A 37 50.28 19.26 -20.26
C SER A 37 50.29 18.07 -19.29
N LYS A 38 51.23 17.16 -19.58
CA LYS A 38 51.63 16.01 -18.76
C LYS A 38 52.71 16.49 -17.80
N THR A 39 52.67 16.08 -16.53
CA THR A 39 53.90 15.71 -15.80
C THR A 39 53.62 14.57 -14.84
N ARG A 40 54.58 13.65 -14.80
CA ARG A 40 54.59 12.31 -14.20
C ARG A 40 55.58 12.36 -13.04
N LEU A 41 55.24 11.79 -11.88
CA LEU A 41 56.24 11.24 -10.97
C LEU A 41 55.61 10.12 -10.13
N SER A 42 56.38 9.05 -10.09
CA SER A 42 56.06 7.70 -9.66
C SER A 42 56.67 7.40 -8.30
N THR A 43 55.98 6.65 -7.45
CA THR A 43 56.64 5.58 -6.67
C THR A 43 55.65 4.46 -6.35
N GLN A 44 56.11 3.23 -6.54
CA GLN A 44 55.40 1.95 -6.51
C GLN A 44 55.27 1.40 -5.08
N ALA A 45 54.22 0.60 -4.82
CA ALA A 45 54.35 -0.82 -4.43
C ALA A 45 52.98 -1.53 -4.35
N SER A 46 52.87 -2.63 -5.12
CA SER A 46 52.06 -3.86 -4.98
C SER A 46 50.60 -3.80 -4.50
N SER A 47 49.59 -4.36 -5.18
CA SER A 47 49.55 -5.74 -5.67
C SER A 47 48.43 -6.03 -6.69
N THR A 48 48.70 -6.99 -7.58
CA THR A 48 47.77 -7.87 -8.34
C THR A 48 46.85 -7.25 -9.40
N HIS A 49 47.29 -7.36 -10.66
CA HIS A 49 46.52 -7.15 -11.89
C HIS A 49 45.68 -8.38 -12.26
N THR A 50 44.39 -8.18 -12.52
CA THR A 50 43.71 -8.74 -13.72
C THR A 50 42.78 -7.69 -14.32
N ASN A 51 43.34 -6.96 -15.30
CA ASN A 51 42.74 -6.24 -16.43
C ASN A 51 41.30 -5.71 -16.31
N ASN A 52 41.19 -4.48 -15.81
CA ASN A 52 40.17 -3.53 -16.26
C ASN A 52 40.71 -2.80 -17.51
N ARG A 53 40.36 -3.28 -18.70
CA ARG A 53 40.45 -2.47 -19.92
C ARG A 53 39.05 -1.94 -20.22
N SER A 54 38.95 -0.62 -20.16
CA SER A 54 37.91 0.18 -20.79
C SER A 54 37.63 -0.31 -22.21
N ALA A 55 36.54 -1.05 -22.38
CA ALA A 55 35.85 -1.17 -23.64
C ALA A 55 34.65 -0.23 -23.58
N SER A 56 34.88 1.01 -24.02
CA SER A 56 33.83 1.82 -24.61
C SER A 56 33.47 1.18 -25.96
N SER A 57 32.81 0.04 -25.93
CA SER A 57 32.04 -0.47 -27.06
C SER A 57 30.63 0.05 -26.88
N ALA A 58 30.04 0.58 -27.95
CA ALA A 58 28.63 0.89 -28.00
C ALA A 58 27.84 -0.28 -27.38
N GLU A 59 27.27 -0.08 -26.18
CA GLU A 59 26.38 -1.05 -25.58
C GLU A 59 25.18 -1.18 -26.50
N ASP A 60 24.99 -2.37 -27.08
CA ASP A 60 23.89 -2.72 -27.96
C ASP A 60 22.56 -2.23 -27.38
N ASP A 61 21.91 -1.30 -28.08
CA ASP A 61 20.63 -0.66 -27.72
C ASP A 61 19.46 -1.68 -27.62
N PHE A 62 19.72 -2.97 -27.90
CA PHE A 62 18.76 -4.08 -27.91
C PHE A 62 18.90 -5.08 -26.76
N THR A 63 19.97 -5.03 -25.95
CA THR A 63 20.16 -6.01 -24.86
C THR A 63 19.49 -5.57 -23.58
N ILE A 64 18.59 -6.39 -23.02
CA ILE A 64 17.95 -6.13 -21.72
C ILE A 64 18.54 -7.03 -20.64
N THR A 65 19.26 -6.42 -19.71
CA THR A 65 19.82 -7.12 -18.55
C THR A 65 18.76 -7.25 -17.45
N LEU A 66 18.32 -8.47 -17.19
CA LEU A 66 17.54 -8.84 -16.02
C LEU A 66 18.47 -9.48 -15.00
N THR A 67 18.59 -8.89 -13.82
CA THR A 67 19.40 -9.44 -12.72
C THR A 67 18.53 -10.38 -11.89
N ALA A 68 19.01 -11.60 -11.66
CA ALA A 68 18.35 -12.62 -10.85
C ALA A 68 19.11 -12.80 -9.54
N ILE A 69 18.41 -12.72 -8.40
CA ILE A 69 19.00 -12.88 -7.06
C ILE A 69 18.47 -14.18 -6.47
N TYR A 70 19.41 -15.00 -5.99
CA TYR A 70 19.13 -16.33 -5.45
C TYR A 70 19.42 -16.40 -3.96
N ASP A 71 18.59 -17.13 -3.24
CA ASP A 71 18.84 -17.55 -1.86
C ASP A 71 18.83 -19.08 -1.80
N VAL A 72 19.92 -19.68 -1.32
CA VAL A 72 20.13 -21.15 -1.25
C VAL A 72 19.74 -21.89 -2.55
N GLY A 73 19.94 -21.26 -3.71
CA GLY A 73 19.66 -21.84 -5.03
C GLY A 73 18.26 -21.55 -5.58
N ASP A 74 17.37 -20.96 -4.79
CA ASP A 74 16.04 -20.55 -5.21
C ASP A 74 16.02 -19.09 -5.68
N LEU A 75 15.32 -18.81 -6.80
CA LEU A 75 15.16 -17.45 -7.29
C LEU A 75 14.19 -16.68 -6.39
N VAL A 76 14.69 -15.66 -5.69
CA VAL A 76 13.91 -14.88 -4.71
C VAL A 76 13.56 -13.48 -5.19
N GLU A 77 14.39 -12.88 -6.04
CA GLU A 77 14.17 -11.56 -6.61
C GLU A 77 14.60 -11.45 -8.07
N MET A 78 13.78 -10.77 -8.86
CA MET A 78 14.11 -10.31 -10.20
C MET A 78 14.23 -8.79 -10.23
N LEU A 79 15.29 -8.28 -10.84
CA LEU A 79 15.68 -6.87 -10.79
C LEU A 79 15.99 -6.31 -12.19
N LEU A 80 15.32 -5.21 -12.55
CA LEU A 80 15.57 -4.41 -13.75
C LEU A 80 16.02 -3.00 -13.36
N VAL A 81 17.19 -2.56 -13.83
CA VAL A 81 17.79 -1.28 -13.41
C VAL A 81 18.21 -0.47 -14.63
N ARG A 82 17.93 0.85 -14.58
CA ARG A 82 18.40 1.85 -15.56
C ARG A 82 18.00 1.53 -17.01
N ARG A 83 16.77 1.08 -17.23
CA ARG A 83 16.25 0.73 -18.57
C ARG A 83 15.47 1.90 -19.18
N LYS A 84 15.96 2.40 -20.32
CA LYS A 84 15.29 3.48 -21.08
C LYS A 84 13.86 3.14 -21.46
N GLN A 85 13.60 1.88 -21.77
CA GLN A 85 12.28 1.31 -22.01
C GLN A 85 12.34 -0.19 -21.71
N ILE A 86 11.29 -0.73 -21.11
CA ILE A 86 11.13 -2.16 -20.91
C ILE A 86 10.01 -2.63 -21.86
N PRO A 87 10.30 -3.49 -22.86
CA PRO A 87 9.29 -3.98 -23.78
C PRO A 87 8.26 -4.84 -23.06
N GLN A 88 6.99 -4.70 -23.46
CA GLN A 88 5.91 -5.56 -22.96
C GLN A 88 6.20 -7.06 -23.13
N LEU A 89 6.91 -7.44 -24.21
CA LEU A 89 7.29 -8.83 -24.48
C LEU A 89 8.12 -9.43 -23.34
N LEU A 90 8.96 -8.64 -22.65
CA LEU A 90 9.73 -9.13 -21.52
C LEU A 90 8.82 -9.58 -20.37
N PHE A 91 7.78 -8.81 -20.06
CA PHE A 91 6.82 -9.16 -19.01
C PHE A 91 6.01 -10.41 -19.36
N LYS A 92 5.73 -10.65 -20.64
CA LYS A 92 5.13 -11.90 -21.11
C LYS A 92 6.07 -13.09 -20.90
N ILE A 93 7.36 -12.93 -21.19
CA ILE A 93 8.37 -13.97 -20.94
C ILE A 93 8.48 -14.25 -19.43
N ILE A 94 8.56 -13.19 -18.60
CA ILE A 94 8.58 -13.33 -17.14
C ILE A 94 7.34 -14.06 -16.64
N ALA A 95 6.15 -13.72 -17.15
CA ALA A 95 4.90 -14.39 -16.80
C ALA A 95 4.95 -15.91 -17.05
N LEU A 96 5.57 -16.35 -18.15
CA LEU A 96 5.76 -17.78 -18.44
C LEU A 96 6.71 -18.47 -17.45
N CYS A 97 7.63 -17.72 -16.84
CA CYS A 97 8.57 -18.25 -15.86
C CYS A 97 7.97 -18.33 -14.44
N ILE A 98 6.93 -17.55 -14.12
CA ILE A 98 6.36 -17.47 -12.76
C ILE A 98 6.02 -18.85 -12.15
N PRO A 99 5.33 -19.78 -12.84
CA PRO A 99 4.96 -21.07 -12.24
C PRO A 99 6.15 -21.94 -11.82
N TYR A 100 7.32 -21.71 -12.43
CA TYR A 100 8.53 -22.48 -12.17
C TYR A 100 9.43 -21.86 -11.08
N ASN A 101 9.03 -20.70 -10.53
CA ASN A 101 9.80 -19.96 -9.53
C ASN A 101 8.95 -19.71 -8.27
N PRO A 102 8.60 -20.75 -7.50
CA PRO A 102 7.70 -20.62 -6.36
C PRO A 102 8.27 -19.77 -5.22
N ALA A 103 9.60 -19.65 -5.13
CA ALA A 103 10.29 -18.84 -4.14
C ALA A 103 10.38 -17.34 -4.49
N LEU A 104 9.99 -16.93 -5.70
CA LEU A 104 10.08 -15.53 -6.14
C LEU A 104 9.11 -14.66 -5.34
N ARG A 105 9.65 -13.84 -4.44
CA ARG A 105 8.87 -12.97 -3.54
C ARG A 105 8.92 -11.50 -3.91
N ARG A 106 9.99 -11.07 -4.59
CA ARG A 106 10.27 -9.67 -4.86
C ARG A 106 10.49 -9.40 -6.34
N PHE A 107 9.87 -8.33 -6.82
CA PHE A 107 10.08 -7.85 -8.18
C PHE A 107 10.42 -6.36 -8.16
N THR A 108 11.62 -6.03 -8.64
CA THR A 108 12.18 -4.69 -8.52
C THR A 108 12.48 -4.11 -9.90
N ILE A 109 11.93 -2.93 -10.18
CA ILE A 109 12.26 -2.11 -11.33
C ILE A 109 12.71 -0.75 -10.83
N ARG A 110 13.94 -0.35 -11.14
CA ARG A 110 14.46 0.96 -10.73
C ARG A 110 15.02 1.77 -11.88
N TRP A 111 14.88 3.09 -11.78
CA TRP A 111 15.39 4.05 -12.76
C TRP A 111 15.00 3.69 -14.20
N SER A 112 13.79 3.18 -14.40
CA SER A 112 13.36 2.66 -15.71
C SER A 112 12.05 3.29 -16.16
N ARG A 113 11.83 3.44 -17.48
CA ARG A 113 10.54 3.93 -17.97
C ARG A 113 9.54 2.78 -18.12
N LEU A 114 8.36 2.98 -17.54
CA LEU A 114 7.25 2.05 -17.62
C LEU A 114 6.11 2.68 -18.42
N ASP A 115 5.77 2.09 -19.56
CA ASP A 115 4.54 2.45 -20.27
C ASP A 115 3.33 1.78 -19.63
N GLY A 116 2.13 2.29 -19.91
CA GLY A 116 0.89 1.73 -19.35
C GLY A 116 0.66 0.27 -19.73
N SER A 117 1.09 -0.11 -20.93
CA SER A 117 1.03 -1.49 -21.42
C SER A 117 1.88 -2.45 -20.61
N SER A 118 3.06 -2.03 -20.17
CA SER A 118 3.93 -2.80 -19.27
C SER A 118 3.32 -2.93 -17.88
N LEU A 119 2.80 -1.83 -17.32
CA LEU A 119 2.16 -1.87 -16.00
C LEU A 119 0.96 -2.83 -15.99
N TYR A 120 0.14 -2.73 -17.04
CA TYR A 120 -1.01 -3.60 -17.23
C TYR A 120 -0.61 -5.07 -17.42
N GLU A 121 0.41 -5.37 -18.23
CA GLU A 121 0.86 -6.76 -18.41
C GLU A 121 1.36 -7.37 -17.09
N MET A 122 2.08 -6.59 -16.27
CA MET A 122 2.47 -7.01 -14.92
C MET A 122 1.25 -7.35 -14.05
N SER A 123 0.23 -6.50 -14.06
CA SER A 123 -0.99 -6.71 -13.25
C SER A 123 -1.74 -8.01 -13.58
N LYS A 124 -1.51 -8.61 -14.76
CA LYS A 124 -2.15 -9.89 -15.14
C LYS A 124 -1.52 -11.10 -14.46
N PHE A 125 -0.19 -11.17 -14.42
CA PHE A 125 0.51 -12.35 -13.90
C PHE A 125 0.76 -12.27 -12.39
N LEU A 126 0.87 -11.06 -11.83
CA LEU A 126 1.16 -10.87 -10.41
C LEU A 126 0.13 -11.56 -9.48
N PRO A 127 -1.19 -11.55 -9.74
CA PRO A 127 -2.15 -12.28 -8.92
C PRO A 127 -1.94 -13.80 -8.86
N GLN A 128 -1.31 -14.41 -9.87
CA GLN A 128 -0.97 -15.84 -9.89
C GLN A 128 0.44 -16.14 -9.36
N SER A 129 1.20 -15.10 -8.99
CA SER A 129 2.56 -15.24 -8.47
C SER A 129 2.59 -15.38 -6.94
N ASN A 130 3.77 -15.64 -6.39
CA ASN A 130 4.04 -15.55 -4.95
C ASN A 130 4.72 -14.21 -4.56
N ILE A 131 4.69 -13.22 -5.47
CA ILE A 131 5.38 -11.94 -5.30
C ILE A 131 4.62 -11.09 -4.29
N THR A 132 5.17 -10.96 -3.09
CA THR A 132 4.61 -10.15 -2.01
C THR A 132 5.19 -8.73 -1.98
N GLU A 133 6.23 -8.45 -2.76
CA GLU A 133 7.01 -7.22 -2.68
C GLU A 133 7.29 -6.65 -4.08
N ILE A 134 6.84 -5.41 -4.31
CA ILE A 134 7.07 -4.70 -5.57
C ILE A 134 7.78 -3.38 -5.28
N CYS A 135 8.88 -3.14 -5.96
CA CYS A 135 9.59 -1.86 -5.93
C CYS A 135 9.67 -1.28 -7.34
N LEU A 136 9.08 -0.10 -7.55
CA LEU A 136 9.12 0.64 -8.81
C LEU A 136 9.86 1.98 -8.66
N ASP A 137 10.75 2.06 -7.68
CA ASP A 137 11.45 3.31 -7.34
C ASP A 137 12.12 3.95 -8.55
N ASP A 138 12.04 5.27 -8.66
CA ASP A 138 12.61 6.05 -9.77
C ASP A 138 12.05 5.65 -11.16
N SER A 139 10.95 4.89 -11.21
CA SER A 139 10.37 4.41 -12.45
C SER A 139 9.07 5.14 -12.75
N VAL A 140 9.17 6.14 -13.62
CA VAL A 140 8.05 7.02 -13.97
C VAL A 140 7.21 6.40 -15.09
N SER A 141 5.89 6.45 -14.91
CA SER A 141 4.91 6.12 -15.94
C SER A 141 3.99 7.31 -16.19
N TYR A 142 3.62 7.55 -17.47
CA TYR A 142 2.73 8.64 -17.85
C TYR A 142 1.30 8.40 -17.35
N GLU A 143 0.80 7.17 -17.45
CA GLU A 143 -0.54 6.81 -16.98
C GLU A 143 -0.60 6.62 -15.46
N ALA A 144 0.54 6.31 -14.83
CA ALA A 144 0.70 6.19 -13.39
C ALA A 144 -0.36 5.30 -12.71
N ARG A 145 -0.76 4.21 -13.37
CA ARG A 145 -1.78 3.24 -12.91
C ARG A 145 -1.27 2.28 -11.83
N TYR A 146 -0.65 2.82 -10.79
CA TYR A 146 -0.11 2.03 -9.69
C TYR A 146 -1.20 1.42 -8.79
N ASP A 147 -2.44 1.93 -8.88
CA ASP A 147 -3.64 1.37 -8.24
C ASP A 147 -3.86 -0.11 -8.56
N LEU A 148 -3.48 -0.55 -9.77
CA LEU A 148 -3.62 -1.95 -10.20
C LEU A 148 -2.86 -2.92 -9.29
N TYR A 149 -1.71 -2.53 -8.76
CA TYR A 149 -0.91 -3.40 -7.90
C TYR A 149 -1.49 -3.56 -6.50
N LEU A 150 -2.25 -2.57 -6.03
CA LEU A 150 -2.93 -2.63 -4.74
C LEU A 150 -4.14 -3.59 -4.76
N GLN A 151 -4.58 -4.01 -5.94
CA GLN A 151 -5.63 -5.02 -6.12
C GLN A 151 -5.07 -6.45 -5.99
N ILE A 152 -3.75 -6.63 -6.02
CA ILE A 152 -3.12 -7.95 -5.89
C ILE A 152 -3.41 -8.51 -4.48
N PRO A 153 -3.96 -9.72 -4.37
CA PRO A 153 -4.45 -10.23 -3.10
C PRO A 153 -3.34 -10.43 -2.08
N HIS A 154 -2.15 -10.85 -2.47
CA HIS A 154 -1.08 -11.21 -1.54
C HIS A 154 0.04 -10.16 -1.43
N LEU A 155 -0.12 -8.97 -2.05
CA LEU A 155 0.89 -7.93 -1.99
C LEU A 155 0.98 -7.34 -0.58
N LYS A 156 2.18 -7.35 -0.01
CA LYS A 156 2.48 -6.86 1.34
C LYS A 156 3.28 -5.56 1.33
N PHE A 157 4.16 -5.37 0.34
CA PHE A 157 5.06 -4.22 0.28
C PHE A 157 5.02 -3.58 -1.11
N LEU A 158 4.74 -2.29 -1.16
CA LEU A 158 4.78 -1.52 -2.40
C LEU A 158 5.65 -0.27 -2.22
N SER A 159 6.65 -0.13 -3.08
CA SER A 159 7.52 1.05 -3.13
C SER A 159 7.38 1.78 -4.46
N LEU A 160 7.03 3.06 -4.39
CA LEU A 160 6.82 3.97 -5.51
C LEU A 160 7.59 5.28 -5.26
N ALA A 161 8.80 5.17 -4.71
CA ALA A 161 9.59 6.37 -4.39
C ALA A 161 10.04 7.05 -5.69
N ARG A 162 9.99 8.39 -5.75
CA ARG A 162 10.45 9.18 -6.91
C ARG A 162 9.74 8.79 -8.22
N CYS A 163 8.46 8.43 -8.15
CA CYS A 163 7.63 8.06 -9.30
C CYS A 163 6.85 9.24 -9.91
N LYS A 164 7.08 10.47 -9.43
CA LYS A 164 6.35 11.70 -9.80
C LYS A 164 4.84 11.60 -9.56
N ILE A 165 4.45 11.00 -8.44
CA ILE A 165 3.04 10.87 -8.03
C ILE A 165 2.54 12.21 -7.50
N GLY A 166 1.47 12.75 -8.09
CA GLY A 166 0.72 13.89 -7.56
C GLY A 166 -0.59 13.47 -6.88
N ASP A 167 -1.38 14.44 -6.40
CA ASP A 167 -2.60 14.20 -5.59
C ASP A 167 -3.70 13.39 -6.28
N TYR A 168 -3.75 13.43 -7.62
CA TYR A 168 -4.68 12.61 -8.40
C TYR A 168 -4.35 11.13 -8.25
N VAL A 169 -3.11 10.75 -8.59
CA VAL A 169 -2.63 9.36 -8.50
C VAL A 169 -2.58 8.90 -7.04
N CYS A 170 -2.17 9.77 -6.12
CA CYS A 170 -2.23 9.50 -4.69
C CYS A 170 -3.67 9.22 -4.23
N GLY A 171 -4.67 9.87 -4.82
CA GLY A 171 -6.08 9.61 -4.56
C GLY A 171 -6.54 8.23 -5.03
N ASN A 172 -6.06 7.77 -6.19
CA ASN A 172 -6.35 6.42 -6.67
C ASN A 172 -5.73 5.37 -5.73
N ILE A 173 -4.47 5.58 -5.32
CA ILE A 173 -3.79 4.75 -4.33
C ILE A 173 -4.56 4.74 -3.01
N ALA A 174 -4.96 5.91 -2.49
CA ALA A 174 -5.73 6.02 -1.27
C ALA A 174 -7.07 5.28 -1.36
N SER A 175 -7.79 5.40 -2.49
CA SER A 175 -9.04 4.66 -2.69
C SER A 175 -8.84 3.15 -2.62
N GLU A 176 -7.71 2.60 -3.08
CA GLU A 176 -7.42 1.17 -2.96
C GLU A 176 -7.06 0.73 -1.53
N LEU A 177 -6.60 1.67 -0.69
CA LEU A 177 -6.32 1.44 0.73
C LEU A 177 -7.57 1.52 1.62
N GLU A 178 -8.72 1.92 1.08
CA GLU A 178 -9.99 1.98 1.81
C GLU A 178 -10.55 0.58 2.09
N PHE A 179 -11.00 0.36 3.32
CA PHE A 179 -11.66 -0.88 3.69
C PHE A 179 -13.04 -1.00 3.02
N PRO A 180 -13.42 -2.16 2.43
CA PRO A 180 -12.83 -3.49 2.62
C PRO A 180 -11.95 -4.00 1.46
N LYS A 181 -11.38 -3.12 0.63
CA LYS A 181 -10.60 -3.53 -0.55
C LYS A 181 -9.35 -4.35 -0.17
N SER A 182 -8.77 -5.04 -1.16
CA SER A 182 -7.66 -5.98 -0.98
C SER A 182 -6.48 -5.37 -0.22
N ALA A 183 -5.97 -4.20 -0.66
CA ALA A 183 -4.82 -3.58 -0.01
C ALA A 183 -5.10 -3.18 1.45
N ALA A 184 -6.33 -2.78 1.79
CA ALA A 184 -6.72 -2.48 3.16
C ALA A 184 -6.61 -3.68 4.12
N ARG A 185 -6.61 -4.90 3.56
CA ARG A 185 -6.55 -6.17 4.30
C ARG A 185 -5.17 -6.84 4.29
N ARG A 186 -4.25 -6.40 3.43
CA ARG A 186 -3.03 -7.17 3.10
C ARG A 186 -1.75 -6.33 3.05
N LEU A 187 -1.84 -5.05 2.67
CA LEU A 187 -0.66 -4.20 2.50
C LEU A 187 -0.12 -3.78 3.86
N VAL A 188 1.14 -4.11 4.11
CA VAL A 188 1.85 -3.85 5.37
C VAL A 188 2.68 -2.58 5.27
N ALA A 189 3.31 -2.33 4.12
CA ALA A 189 4.14 -1.14 3.92
C ALA A 189 3.91 -0.48 2.57
N LEU A 190 3.81 0.85 2.61
CA LEU A 190 3.70 1.70 1.44
C LEU A 190 4.76 2.81 1.49
N ASN A 191 5.59 2.86 0.46
CA ASN A 191 6.61 3.90 0.32
C ASN A 191 6.29 4.84 -0.85
N LEU A 192 6.01 6.09 -0.52
CA LEU A 192 5.71 7.19 -1.43
C LEU A 192 6.74 8.33 -1.32
N THR A 193 7.97 8.00 -0.91
CA THR A 193 9.06 8.97 -0.73
C THR A 193 9.32 9.79 -1.99
N SER A 194 9.59 11.09 -1.82
CA SER A 194 10.03 12.02 -2.87
C SER A 194 9.09 12.05 -4.07
N ASN A 195 7.80 12.25 -3.80
CA ASN A 195 6.77 12.49 -4.79
C ASN A 195 6.25 13.95 -4.68
N MET A 196 5.16 14.28 -5.37
CA MET A 196 4.56 15.62 -5.40
C MET A 196 3.20 15.61 -4.68
N ILE A 197 3.10 14.89 -3.57
CA ILE A 197 1.87 14.79 -2.77
C ILE A 197 1.76 16.06 -1.93
N SER A 198 0.66 16.79 -2.08
CA SER A 198 0.33 17.95 -1.26
C SER A 198 -0.62 17.56 -0.12
N ASP A 199 -1.12 18.57 0.61
CA ASP A 199 -2.15 18.40 1.62
C ASP A 199 -3.40 17.69 1.10
N VAL A 200 -3.75 17.87 -0.18
CA VAL A 200 -4.92 17.21 -0.79
C VAL A 200 -4.72 15.69 -0.86
N GLY A 201 -3.56 15.24 -1.36
CA GLY A 201 -3.25 13.81 -1.41
C GLY A 201 -3.06 13.19 -0.03
N ALA A 202 -2.41 13.91 0.89
CA ALA A 202 -2.29 13.51 2.29
C ALA A 202 -3.66 13.38 2.98
N GLY A 203 -4.59 14.29 2.69
CA GLY A 203 -5.97 14.22 3.15
C GLY A 203 -6.69 12.94 2.72
N LYS A 204 -6.54 12.55 1.44
CA LYS A 204 -7.10 11.29 0.93
C LYS A 204 -6.50 10.06 1.61
N LEU A 205 -5.18 10.05 1.83
CA LEU A 205 -4.52 8.99 2.60
C LEU A 205 -5.05 8.92 4.04
N GLY A 206 -5.20 10.08 4.70
CA GLY A 206 -5.79 10.17 6.04
C GLY A 206 -7.19 9.57 6.11
N SER A 207 -8.04 9.85 5.11
CA SER A 207 -9.38 9.24 4.98
C SER A 207 -9.33 7.73 4.81
N ALA A 208 -8.45 7.22 3.93
CA ALA A 208 -8.30 5.78 3.74
C ALA A 208 -7.81 5.06 5.01
N LEU A 209 -6.90 5.69 5.75
CA LEU A 209 -6.37 5.18 7.01
C LEU A 209 -7.41 5.08 8.13
N ARG A 210 -8.56 5.78 8.04
CA ARG A 210 -9.63 5.67 9.03
C ARG A 210 -10.16 4.24 9.15
N GLY A 211 -10.29 3.52 8.04
CA GLY A 211 -10.76 2.13 7.99
C GLY A 211 -9.65 1.09 7.80
N ASN A 212 -8.45 1.49 7.42
CA ASN A 212 -7.32 0.57 7.22
C ASN A 212 -6.75 0.13 8.59
N ARG A 213 -6.60 -1.19 8.80
CA ARG A 213 -6.04 -1.77 10.05
C ARG A 213 -4.82 -2.65 9.80
N GLN A 214 -4.27 -2.63 8.59
CA GLN A 214 -3.20 -3.53 8.17
C GLN A 214 -1.91 -2.79 7.82
N LEU A 215 -2.00 -1.55 7.33
CA LEU A 215 -0.82 -0.76 7.00
C LEU A 215 -0.06 -0.39 8.27
N ARG A 216 1.17 -0.91 8.41
CA ARG A 216 2.05 -0.68 9.56
C ARG A 216 3.10 0.39 9.28
N HIS A 217 3.52 0.53 8.02
CA HIS A 217 4.56 1.47 7.61
C HIS A 217 4.09 2.35 6.46
N LEU A 218 4.06 3.66 6.68
CA LEU A 218 3.77 4.65 5.65
C LEU A 218 4.92 5.65 5.57
N ASN A 219 5.56 5.72 4.40
CA ASN A 219 6.63 6.67 4.14
C ASN A 219 6.18 7.74 3.13
N LEU A 220 6.07 8.97 3.61
CA LEU A 220 5.68 10.18 2.87
C LEU A 220 6.81 11.23 2.86
N SER A 221 8.05 10.81 3.12
CA SER A 221 9.17 11.74 3.17
C SER A 221 9.40 12.44 1.83
N GLY A 222 9.84 13.70 1.82
CA GLY A 222 10.21 14.39 0.57
C GLY A 222 9.01 14.81 -0.30
N ASN A 223 7.84 15.02 0.28
CA ASN A 223 6.64 15.48 -0.44
C ASN A 223 6.39 16.98 -0.16
N LEU A 224 5.22 17.48 -0.56
CA LEU A 224 4.80 18.88 -0.42
C LEU A 224 3.73 19.03 0.67
N ILE A 225 3.79 18.20 1.71
CA ILE A 225 2.78 18.15 2.78
C ILE A 225 3.09 19.26 3.79
N ALA A 226 2.11 20.10 4.07
CA ALA A 226 2.16 21.09 5.14
C ALA A 226 1.32 20.65 6.35
N ASP A 227 1.10 21.55 7.29
CA ASP A 227 0.41 21.24 8.54
C ASP A 227 -1.01 20.72 8.33
N GLU A 228 -1.73 21.21 7.32
CA GLU A 228 -3.09 20.75 7.03
C GLU A 228 -3.10 19.28 6.61
N GLY A 229 -2.23 18.88 5.68
CA GLY A 229 -2.13 17.50 5.22
C GLY A 229 -1.66 16.55 6.32
N ALA A 230 -0.65 16.96 7.09
CA ALA A 230 -0.19 16.18 8.24
C ALA A 230 -1.30 16.02 9.29
N ALA A 231 -2.08 17.07 9.56
CA ALA A 231 -3.20 16.99 10.49
C ALA A 231 -4.26 15.97 10.04
N HIS A 232 -4.53 15.83 8.73
CA HIS A 232 -5.45 14.80 8.25
C HIS A 232 -4.95 13.38 8.51
N VAL A 233 -3.66 13.12 8.26
CA VAL A 233 -3.04 11.82 8.53
C VAL A 233 -2.98 11.53 10.03
N LEU A 234 -2.65 12.52 10.86
CA LEU A 234 -2.53 12.35 12.30
C LEU A 234 -3.89 12.21 13.01
N ARG A 235 -4.94 12.91 12.54
CA ARG A 235 -6.27 12.86 13.16
C ARG A 235 -6.90 11.47 13.13
N CYS A 236 -6.65 10.67 12.09
CA CYS A 236 -7.20 9.32 12.03
C CYS A 236 -6.49 8.33 12.98
N LEU A 237 -5.38 8.72 13.61
CA LEU A 237 -4.65 7.92 14.59
C LEU A 237 -5.14 8.11 16.03
N MET A 238 -6.08 9.04 16.23
CA MET A 238 -6.76 9.32 17.49
C MET A 238 -8.25 9.01 17.39
N GLU A 239 -8.98 9.20 18.48
CA GLU A 239 -10.45 9.14 18.45
C GLU A 239 -11.05 10.08 17.41
N PHE A 240 -11.98 9.59 16.60
CA PHE A 240 -12.70 10.39 15.60
C PHE A 240 -14.17 9.95 15.47
N PRO A 241 -15.09 10.87 15.17
CA PRO A 241 -16.49 10.53 14.92
C PRO A 241 -16.59 9.74 13.60
N LEU A 242 -17.41 8.70 13.58
CA LEU A 242 -17.74 7.98 12.36
C LEU A 242 -18.68 8.81 11.49
N THR A 243 -18.45 8.77 10.18
CA THR A 243 -19.35 9.37 9.21
C THR A 243 -20.57 8.48 8.99
N SER A 244 -21.66 9.05 8.46
CA SER A 244 -22.84 8.27 8.06
C SER A 244 -22.48 7.14 7.09
N ASP A 245 -21.57 7.40 6.15
CA ASP A 245 -21.12 6.39 5.17
C ASP A 245 -20.36 5.25 5.83
N GLU A 246 -19.55 5.53 6.85
CA GLU A 246 -18.83 4.50 7.61
C GLU A 246 -19.79 3.64 8.44
N ILE A 247 -20.80 4.25 9.07
CA ILE A 247 -21.84 3.56 9.84
C ILE A 247 -22.69 2.67 8.92
N LEU A 248 -23.12 3.21 7.78
CA LEU A 248 -23.88 2.45 6.78
C LEU A 248 -23.03 1.33 6.19
N GLY A 249 -21.77 1.60 5.87
CA GLY A 249 -20.81 0.61 5.40
C GLY A 249 -20.62 -0.53 6.39
N LYS A 250 -20.44 -0.24 7.68
CA LYS A 250 -20.37 -1.24 8.76
C LYS A 250 -21.63 -2.12 8.77
N ARG A 251 -22.81 -1.51 8.71
CA ARG A 251 -24.10 -2.24 8.70
C ARG A 251 -24.24 -3.13 7.47
N MET A 252 -23.92 -2.62 6.28
CA MET A 252 -23.96 -3.37 5.03
C MET A 252 -23.03 -4.58 5.08
N ARG A 253 -21.78 -4.39 5.52
CA ARG A 253 -20.81 -5.49 5.65
C ARG A 253 -21.25 -6.52 6.68
N ARG A 254 -21.85 -6.10 7.80
CA ARG A 254 -22.42 -7.01 8.80
C ARG A 254 -23.56 -7.87 8.22
N ILE A 255 -24.48 -7.24 7.48
CA ILE A 255 -25.58 -7.95 6.82
C ILE A 255 -25.05 -8.93 5.78
N ALA A 256 -24.08 -8.52 4.96
CA ALA A 256 -23.43 -9.38 3.97
C ALA A 256 -22.78 -10.59 4.64
N TYR A 257 -22.02 -10.39 5.73
CA TYR A 257 -21.44 -11.48 6.52
C TYR A 257 -22.51 -12.44 7.05
N LEU A 258 -23.56 -11.92 7.71
CA LEU A 258 -24.62 -12.75 8.29
C LEU A 258 -25.46 -13.49 7.24
N THR A 259 -25.57 -12.96 6.02
CA THR A 259 -26.30 -13.59 4.92
C THR A 259 -25.45 -14.64 4.21
N ASN A 260 -24.16 -14.40 4.04
CA ASN A 260 -23.25 -15.32 3.36
C ASN A 260 -22.83 -16.50 4.24
N ARG A 261 -22.71 -16.32 5.55
CA ARG A 261 -22.30 -17.37 6.49
C ARG A 261 -23.20 -18.63 6.46
N PRO A 262 -24.54 -18.55 6.57
CA PRO A 262 -25.40 -19.73 6.48
C PRO A 262 -25.40 -20.33 5.06
N ARG A 263 -25.30 -19.51 4.00
CA ARG A 263 -25.22 -20.00 2.62
C ARG A 263 -23.94 -20.78 2.34
N ALA A 264 -22.80 -20.28 2.83
CA ALA A 264 -21.53 -20.99 2.73
C ALA A 264 -21.57 -22.30 3.51
N TYR A 265 -22.16 -22.28 4.71
CA TYR A 265 -22.38 -23.48 5.51
C TYR A 265 -23.27 -24.50 4.79
N GLU A 266 -24.42 -24.10 4.27
CA GLU A 266 -25.32 -24.97 3.49
C GLU A 266 -24.61 -25.57 2.27
N SER A 267 -23.85 -24.76 1.53
CA SER A 267 -23.06 -25.24 0.39
C SER A 267 -21.99 -26.25 0.79
N CYS A 268 -21.32 -26.07 1.94
CA CYS A 268 -20.30 -27.02 2.43
C CYS A 268 -20.97 -28.33 2.89
N VAL A 269 -22.11 -28.25 3.58
CA VAL A 269 -22.92 -29.42 3.97
C VAL A 269 -23.38 -30.20 2.74
N GLU A 270 -23.79 -29.52 1.66
CA GLU A 270 -24.16 -30.17 0.40
C GLU A 270 -22.97 -30.90 -0.25
N GLN A 271 -21.79 -30.28 -0.27
CA GLN A 271 -20.57 -30.90 -0.80
C GLN A 271 -20.20 -32.20 -0.05
N LEU A 272 -20.14 -32.15 1.28
CA LEU A 272 -19.87 -33.33 2.11
C LEU A 272 -20.91 -34.44 1.89
N ASN A 273 -22.20 -34.08 1.79
CA ASN A 273 -23.26 -35.04 1.49
C ASN A 273 -23.17 -35.66 0.09
N THR A 274 -22.58 -34.96 -0.89
CA THR A 274 -22.34 -35.53 -2.23
C THR A 274 -21.12 -36.44 -2.27
N GLU A 275 -20.08 -36.14 -1.50
CA GLU A 275 -18.88 -36.98 -1.39
C GLU A 275 -19.21 -38.32 -0.71
N VAL A 276 -20.00 -38.32 0.37
CA VAL A 276 -20.48 -39.54 1.04
C VAL A 276 -21.29 -40.44 0.11
N LYS A 277 -22.03 -39.86 -0.84
CA LYS A 277 -22.79 -40.65 -1.84
C LYS A 277 -21.92 -41.28 -2.92
N ASN A 278 -20.77 -40.67 -3.23
CA ASN A 278 -19.83 -41.17 -4.22
C ASN A 278 -18.88 -42.24 -3.65
N ASP A 279 -18.66 -42.24 -2.33
CA ASP A 279 -17.79 -43.21 -1.64
C ASP A 279 -18.52 -44.50 -1.18
N SER A 280 -19.82 -44.61 -1.49
CA SER A 280 -20.60 -45.83 -1.26
C SER A 280 -20.23 -46.91 -2.30
N PRO A 281 -19.83 -48.14 -1.91
CA PRO A 281 -19.40 -49.16 -2.86
C PRO A 281 -20.56 -49.62 -3.74
N GLY A 282 -20.42 -49.37 -5.05
CA GLY A 282 -21.03 -50.07 -6.18
C GLY A 282 -22.39 -50.75 -5.97
N ARG A 283 -23.45 -50.11 -6.49
CA ARG A 283 -24.55 -50.86 -7.12
C ARG A 283 -24.74 -50.37 -8.56
N VAL A 284 -24.06 -51.04 -9.48
CA VAL A 284 -24.29 -50.90 -10.93
C VAL A 284 -25.74 -51.25 -11.21
N GLY A 285 -26.50 -50.33 -11.80
CA GLY A 285 -27.91 -50.54 -12.11
C GLY A 285 -28.60 -49.41 -12.86
N LYS A 286 -28.29 -49.32 -14.16
CA LYS A 286 -29.09 -48.81 -15.30
C LYS A 286 -29.75 -47.43 -15.24
N GLU A 287 -29.50 -46.68 -16.32
CA GLU A 287 -30.20 -45.48 -16.76
C GLU A 287 -31.73 -45.65 -16.83
N ALA A 288 -32.47 -44.62 -16.37
CA ALA A 288 -33.76 -44.24 -16.93
C ALA A 288 -34.07 -42.77 -16.59
N ALA A 289 -34.66 -42.08 -17.57
CA ALA A 289 -34.86 -40.64 -17.60
C ALA A 289 -36.19 -40.17 -16.98
N THR A 290 -36.19 -38.88 -16.61
CA THR A 290 -37.32 -37.91 -16.52
C THR A 290 -38.27 -37.87 -15.30
N LYS A 291 -38.47 -36.60 -14.85
CA LYS A 291 -39.63 -35.93 -14.20
C LYS A 291 -39.69 -35.77 -12.67
N SER A 292 -39.44 -34.51 -12.28
CA SER A 292 -40.23 -33.58 -11.43
C SER A 292 -40.61 -33.91 -9.98
N LYS A 293 -40.24 -32.92 -9.14
CA LYS A 293 -40.93 -32.35 -7.97
C LYS A 293 -41.14 -33.21 -6.72
N ASP A 294 -40.94 -32.52 -5.60
CA ASP A 294 -41.23 -32.89 -4.21
C ASP A 294 -40.30 -33.92 -3.56
N ARG A 295 -39.16 -33.43 -3.05
CA ARG A 295 -38.43 -34.12 -1.97
C ARG A 295 -37.94 -33.13 -0.92
N ALA A 296 -38.89 -32.58 -0.17
CA ALA A 296 -38.59 -32.07 1.16
C ALA A 296 -38.77 -33.21 2.17
N LYS A 297 -37.82 -33.30 3.10
CA LYS A 297 -37.83 -34.09 4.35
C LYS A 297 -37.49 -35.58 4.19
N ASN A 298 -36.19 -35.85 4.10
CA ASN A 298 -35.51 -36.82 4.98
C ASN A 298 -34.01 -36.62 4.76
N ALA A 299 -33.47 -35.54 5.35
CA ALA A 299 -32.04 -35.46 5.61
C ALA A 299 -31.80 -36.32 6.86
N SER A 300 -31.00 -37.37 6.72
CA SER A 300 -30.44 -38.09 7.87
C SER A 300 -29.76 -37.08 8.80
N PRO A 301 -29.76 -37.28 10.13
CA PRO A 301 -29.03 -36.39 11.03
C PRO A 301 -27.57 -36.39 10.60
N ILE A 302 -27.05 -35.21 10.28
CA ILE A 302 -25.63 -34.99 9.98
C ILE A 302 -24.85 -35.51 11.21
N HIS A 303 -23.85 -36.37 11.00
CA HIS A 303 -23.02 -36.82 12.10
C HIS A 303 -22.31 -35.61 12.72
N GLU A 304 -22.15 -35.59 14.04
CA GLU A 304 -21.53 -34.47 14.77
C GLU A 304 -20.14 -34.08 14.22
N SER A 305 -19.42 -35.04 13.64
CA SER A 305 -18.16 -34.85 12.90
C SER A 305 -18.32 -34.00 11.62
N ASP A 306 -19.31 -34.32 10.79
CA ASP A 306 -19.56 -33.64 9.51
C ASP A 306 -20.08 -32.20 9.74
N GLU A 307 -20.76 -31.96 10.86
CA GLU A 307 -21.20 -30.61 11.26
C GLU A 307 -20.02 -29.71 11.66
N ILE A 308 -19.01 -30.29 12.32
CA ILE A 308 -17.77 -29.60 12.69
C ILE A 308 -16.96 -29.29 11.43
N GLU A 309 -16.85 -30.25 10.51
CA GLU A 309 -16.14 -30.10 9.24
C GLU A 309 -16.81 -29.06 8.33
N ALA A 310 -18.15 -29.12 8.18
CA ALA A 310 -18.90 -28.12 7.42
C ALA A 310 -18.77 -26.71 8.02
N LYS A 311 -18.73 -26.58 9.36
CA LYS A 311 -18.46 -25.29 10.04
C LYS A 311 -17.04 -24.81 9.79
N ALA A 312 -16.05 -25.70 9.79
CA ALA A 312 -14.66 -25.36 9.50
C ALA A 312 -14.50 -24.87 8.05
N MET A 313 -15.02 -25.62 7.07
CA MET A 313 -15.01 -25.24 5.65
C MET A 313 -15.76 -23.92 5.40
N ALA A 314 -16.92 -23.73 6.03
CA ALA A 314 -17.67 -22.48 5.91
C ALA A 314 -16.94 -21.26 6.49
N ASN A 315 -16.14 -21.46 7.56
CA ASN A 315 -15.27 -20.43 8.13
C ASN A 315 -14.02 -20.16 7.28
N GLU A 316 -13.56 -21.12 6.45
CA GLU A 316 -12.51 -20.88 5.46
C GLU A 316 -13.04 -20.12 4.23
N VAL A 317 -14.28 -20.39 3.83
CA VAL A 317 -14.94 -19.73 2.69
C VAL A 317 -15.40 -18.31 3.05
N VAL A 318 -15.86 -18.09 4.29
CA VAL A 318 -16.28 -16.78 4.79
C VAL A 318 -15.23 -16.28 5.77
N ASP A 319 -14.39 -15.34 5.32
CA ASP A 319 -13.44 -14.62 6.17
C ASP A 319 -14.09 -14.24 7.51
N ALA A 320 -13.35 -14.41 8.61
CA ALA A 320 -13.78 -13.98 9.92
C ALA A 320 -14.30 -12.53 9.86
N TYR A 321 -15.43 -12.26 10.52
CA TYR A 321 -16.00 -10.91 10.54
C TYR A 321 -15.11 -9.95 11.32
N ASP A 322 -14.16 -9.35 10.60
CA ASP A 322 -13.23 -8.35 11.09
C ASP A 322 -13.56 -7.03 10.38
N ASP A 323 -14.20 -6.11 11.10
CA ASP A 323 -14.58 -4.78 10.63
C ASP A 323 -13.83 -3.73 11.47
N PRO A 324 -13.20 -2.72 10.82
CA PRO A 324 -12.39 -1.72 11.51
C PRO A 324 -13.18 -0.84 12.49
N TYR A 325 -14.51 -0.90 12.43
CA TYR A 325 -15.44 -0.18 13.29
C TYR A 325 -16.29 -1.14 14.13
N SER A 326 -15.73 -2.28 14.55
CA SER A 326 -16.39 -3.22 15.46
C SER A 326 -16.85 -2.58 16.78
N ASN A 327 -17.59 -3.31 17.60
CA ASN A 327 -18.05 -2.78 18.89
C ASN A 327 -16.87 -2.59 19.87
N GLU A 328 -15.81 -3.36 19.69
CA GLU A 328 -14.55 -3.23 20.43
C GLU A 328 -13.78 -1.98 19.98
N GLU A 329 -13.89 -1.58 18.71
CA GLU A 329 -13.19 -0.42 18.12
C GLU A 329 -14.00 0.89 18.16
N THR A 330 -15.20 0.88 18.73
CA THR A 330 -16.09 2.05 18.78
C THR A 330 -16.63 2.39 20.16
N ILE A 331 -16.90 3.68 20.40
CA ILE A 331 -17.41 4.24 21.66
C ILE A 331 -18.58 5.17 21.34
N TYR A 332 -19.64 5.13 22.17
CA TYR A 332 -20.79 6.03 22.06
C TYR A 332 -20.62 7.24 22.97
N LYS A 333 -20.73 8.45 22.42
CA LYS A 333 -20.69 9.73 23.15
C LYS A 333 -21.67 10.72 22.52
N ASN A 334 -22.55 11.31 23.32
CA ASN A 334 -23.50 12.34 22.88
C ASN A 334 -24.25 11.96 21.58
N ASP A 335 -24.85 10.77 21.56
CA ASP A 335 -25.57 10.18 20.43
C ASP A 335 -24.75 9.96 19.13
N CYS A 336 -23.43 10.14 19.21
CA CYS A 336 -22.51 9.92 18.11
C CYS A 336 -21.62 8.69 18.38
N VAL A 337 -21.30 7.96 17.30
CA VAL A 337 -20.37 6.82 17.36
C VAL A 337 -18.98 7.32 17.00
N TYR A 338 -18.02 7.06 17.86
CA TYR A 338 -16.61 7.38 17.66
C TYR A 338 -15.82 6.10 17.45
N CYS A 339 -14.86 6.12 16.52
CA CYS A 339 -13.79 5.12 16.49
C CYS A 339 -12.69 5.55 17.46
N VAL A 340 -12.02 4.59 18.11
CA VAL A 340 -10.86 4.86 18.98
C VAL A 340 -9.60 5.32 18.22
N GLY A 341 -9.64 5.33 16.89
CA GLY A 341 -8.52 5.67 16.03
C GLY A 341 -7.81 4.46 15.42
N ASN A 342 -6.98 4.72 14.42
CA ASN A 342 -6.13 3.71 13.82
C ASN A 342 -4.87 3.50 14.68
N LEU A 343 -4.85 2.38 15.40
CA LEU A 343 -3.74 1.95 16.25
C LEU A 343 -2.84 0.91 15.58
N SER A 344 -3.02 0.66 14.28
CA SER A 344 -2.22 -0.33 13.54
C SER A 344 -0.97 0.29 12.91
N LEU A 345 -1.00 1.58 12.57
CA LEU A 345 0.13 2.27 11.96
C LEU A 345 1.25 2.46 12.98
N CYS A 346 2.39 1.78 12.77
CA CYS A 346 3.51 1.79 13.70
C CYS A 346 4.62 2.75 13.29
N CYS A 347 4.80 2.97 11.98
CA CYS A 347 5.84 3.84 11.46
C CYS A 347 5.27 4.85 10.46
N LEU A 348 5.49 6.12 10.74
CA LEU A 348 5.10 7.23 9.88
C LEU A 348 6.31 8.11 9.60
N ASN A 349 6.72 8.20 8.33
CA ASN A 349 7.79 9.09 7.92
C ASN A 349 7.23 10.29 7.17
N LEU A 350 7.36 11.47 7.77
CA LEU A 350 6.98 12.78 7.23
C LEU A 350 8.20 13.71 7.08
N ALA A 351 9.42 13.17 7.11
CA ALA A 351 10.65 13.95 6.98
C ALA A 351 10.72 14.68 5.64
N TYR A 352 11.40 15.82 5.57
CA TYR A 352 11.60 16.61 4.35
C TYR A 352 10.28 16.99 3.65
N ASN A 353 9.32 17.48 4.42
CA ASN A 353 8.07 18.07 3.93
C ASN A 353 8.04 19.58 4.31
N ASN A 354 6.87 20.20 4.27
CA ASN A 354 6.63 21.59 4.62
C ASN A 354 5.96 21.72 6.00
N LEU A 355 6.29 20.84 6.95
CA LEU A 355 5.69 20.87 8.29
C LEU A 355 6.28 21.99 9.14
N GLU A 356 5.44 22.61 9.96
CA GLU A 356 5.85 23.60 10.94
C GLU A 356 5.47 23.15 12.36
N TYR A 357 5.54 24.07 13.32
CA TYR A 357 5.22 23.82 14.72
C TYR A 357 3.82 23.19 14.96
N PRO A 358 2.74 23.58 14.26
CA PRO A 358 1.41 22.96 14.45
C PRO A 358 1.39 21.45 14.24
N SER A 359 2.13 20.93 13.26
CA SER A 359 2.26 19.48 13.06
C SER A 359 2.92 18.77 14.25
N VAL A 360 3.92 19.40 14.86
CA VAL A 360 4.63 18.85 16.03
C VAL A 360 3.69 18.79 17.24
N VAL A 361 2.93 19.86 17.48
CA VAL A 361 1.90 19.89 18.54
C VAL A 361 0.90 18.76 18.32
N LYS A 362 0.39 18.62 17.09
CA LYS A 362 -0.58 17.58 16.77
C LYS A 362 -0.01 16.18 16.94
N LEU A 363 1.24 15.96 16.56
CA LEU A 363 1.93 14.69 16.77
C LEU A 363 2.02 14.36 18.28
N CYS A 364 2.34 15.34 19.13
CA CYS A 364 2.38 15.14 20.57
C CYS A 364 1.02 14.72 21.14
N GLU A 365 -0.06 15.35 20.68
CA GLU A 365 -1.42 14.95 21.07
C GLU A 365 -1.72 13.48 20.70
N VAL A 366 -1.31 13.04 19.51
CA VAL A 366 -1.48 11.65 19.07
C VAL A 366 -0.71 10.70 19.98
N LEU A 367 0.57 10.98 20.22
CA LEU A 367 1.43 10.13 21.03
C LEU A 367 0.94 10.05 22.49
N ASP A 368 0.57 11.18 23.10
CA ASP A 368 -0.03 11.22 24.44
C ASP A 368 -1.34 10.43 24.50
N TYR A 369 -2.23 10.58 23.50
CA TYR A 369 -3.46 9.81 23.41
C TYR A 369 -3.21 8.30 23.33
N GLN A 370 -2.33 7.86 22.44
CA GLN A 370 -2.03 6.44 22.24
C GLN A 370 -1.30 5.84 23.46
N SER A 371 -0.49 6.64 24.18
CA SER A 371 0.16 6.22 25.42
C SER A 371 -0.85 5.77 26.49
N LYS A 372 -1.96 6.50 26.61
CA LYS A 372 -3.04 6.23 27.58
C LYS A 372 -3.81 4.97 27.22
N LEU A 373 -3.70 4.48 25.98
CA LEU A 373 -4.33 3.25 25.49
C LEU A 373 -3.40 2.02 25.57
N ALA A 374 -2.09 2.20 25.71
CA ALA A 374 -1.05 1.18 25.53
C ALA A 374 -1.15 -0.04 26.49
N GLY A 375 -1.96 0.03 27.55
CA GLY A 375 -2.24 -1.10 28.45
C GLY A 375 -3.35 -2.05 27.99
N LYS A 376 -4.09 -1.73 26.91
CA LYS A 376 -5.30 -2.48 26.51
C LYS A 376 -5.34 -2.90 25.03
N ARG A 377 -4.42 -2.43 24.17
CA ARG A 377 -4.50 -2.59 22.70
C ARG A 377 -3.13 -2.75 22.04
N GLN A 378 -3.12 -3.03 20.73
CA GLN A 378 -1.91 -3.09 19.89
C GLN A 378 -1.13 -1.76 19.93
N PRO A 379 0.21 -1.80 19.76
CA PRO A 379 1.02 -0.59 19.78
C PRO A 379 0.69 0.29 18.57
N GLY A 380 0.32 1.54 18.83
CA GLY A 380 0.12 2.60 17.82
C GLY A 380 1.45 3.06 17.21
N LEU A 381 1.64 4.37 17.07
CA LEU A 381 2.88 4.93 16.54
C LEU A 381 4.07 4.60 17.45
N MET A 382 5.05 3.90 16.88
CA MET A 382 6.30 3.52 17.54
C MET A 382 7.49 4.28 16.98
N ARG A 383 7.42 4.72 15.71
CA ARG A 383 8.48 5.46 15.05
C ARG A 383 7.89 6.56 14.17
N VAL A 384 8.28 7.80 14.43
CA VAL A 384 7.89 8.94 13.60
C VAL A 384 9.13 9.73 13.19
N LEU A 385 9.26 10.02 11.91
CA LEU A 385 10.35 10.81 11.36
C LEU A 385 9.81 12.13 10.82
N ILE A 386 10.30 13.25 11.34
CA ILE A 386 9.92 14.61 10.95
C ILE A 386 11.14 15.51 10.68
N GLU A 387 12.32 14.91 10.49
CA GLU A 387 13.55 15.63 10.19
C GLU A 387 13.46 16.41 8.87
N GLY A 388 14.21 17.50 8.73
CA GLY A 388 14.23 18.28 7.48
C GLY A 388 12.96 19.06 7.16
N ASN A 389 12.03 19.20 8.12
CA ASN A 389 10.89 20.12 8.06
C ASN A 389 11.25 21.50 8.63
N ASN A 390 10.39 22.49 8.41
CA ASN A 390 10.53 23.85 8.95
C ASN A 390 10.06 23.95 10.42
N VAL A 391 10.50 22.99 11.23
CA VAL A 391 10.17 22.92 12.66
C VAL A 391 11.23 23.64 13.49
N PRO A 392 10.86 24.26 14.63
CA PRO A 392 11.83 24.85 15.54
C PRO A 392 12.90 23.84 15.96
N VAL A 393 14.16 24.25 15.97
CA VAL A 393 15.32 23.39 16.31
C VAL A 393 15.19 22.76 17.70
N SER A 394 14.57 23.49 18.62
CA SER A 394 14.23 23.04 19.96
C SER A 394 12.85 23.59 20.34
N CYS A 395 11.90 22.70 20.59
CA CYS A 395 10.67 23.02 21.32
C CYS A 395 10.32 21.86 22.23
N ARG A 396 9.59 22.17 23.31
CA ARG A 396 9.20 21.21 24.33
C ARG A 396 8.45 20.02 23.73
N GLU A 397 7.56 20.30 22.79
CA GLU A 397 6.73 19.32 22.09
C GLU A 397 7.61 18.34 21.30
N LEU A 398 8.59 18.83 20.56
CA LEU A 398 9.53 17.99 19.82
C LEU A 398 10.35 17.09 20.75
N GLU A 399 10.81 17.63 21.88
CA GLU A 399 11.53 16.86 22.90
C GLU A 399 10.65 15.78 23.54
N LEU A 400 9.41 16.12 23.91
CA LEU A 400 8.44 15.18 24.45
C LEU A 400 8.14 14.05 23.45
N ALA A 401 7.93 14.38 22.17
CA ALA A 401 7.71 13.39 21.13
C ALA A 401 8.90 12.45 20.97
N ARG A 402 10.14 12.97 21.01
CA ARG A 402 11.36 12.14 20.94
C ARG A 402 11.51 11.22 22.14
N GLN A 403 11.41 11.76 23.35
CA GLN A 403 11.49 10.98 24.59
C GLN A 403 10.44 9.85 24.62
N PHE A 404 9.23 10.15 24.16
CA PHE A 404 8.16 9.15 24.08
C PHE A 404 8.50 8.01 23.13
N LEU A 405 8.98 8.33 21.92
CA LEU A 405 9.36 7.33 20.91
C LEU A 405 10.58 6.52 21.34
N GLU A 406 11.57 7.14 21.99
CA GLU A 406 12.74 6.47 22.56
C GLU A 406 12.31 5.47 23.65
N GLY A 407 11.48 5.90 24.61
CA GLY A 407 10.98 5.01 25.67
C GLY A 407 10.16 3.82 25.14
N LEU A 408 9.42 4.01 24.04
CA LEU A 408 8.71 2.92 23.36
C LEU A 408 9.67 1.95 22.66
N SER A 409 10.76 2.44 22.08
CA SER A 409 11.77 1.60 21.43
C SER A 409 12.47 0.68 22.43
N GLU A 410 12.89 1.21 23.58
CA GLU A 410 13.52 0.43 24.66
C GLU A 410 12.57 -0.64 25.23
N MET A 411 11.29 -0.30 25.42
CA MET A 411 10.25 -1.24 25.87
C MET A 411 9.92 -2.33 24.85
N SER A 412 10.16 -2.08 23.56
CA SER A 412 9.99 -3.07 22.50
C SER A 412 11.18 -4.03 22.41
N GLU A 413 12.40 -3.53 22.60
CA GLU A 413 13.63 -4.34 22.64
C GLU A 413 13.65 -5.28 23.85
N LEU A 414 13.20 -4.80 25.02
CA LEU A 414 13.05 -5.61 26.23
C LEU A 414 12.03 -6.75 26.06
N ARG A 415 10.92 -6.51 25.36
CA ARG A 415 9.92 -7.55 25.06
C ARG A 415 10.47 -8.58 24.07
N CYS A 416 11.16 -8.14 23.02
CA CYS A 416 11.76 -9.03 22.02
C CYS A 416 12.79 -9.98 22.67
N ASN A 417 13.61 -9.48 23.59
CA ASN A 417 14.55 -10.28 24.37
C ASN A 417 13.86 -11.27 25.33
N SER A 418 12.70 -10.92 25.88
CA SER A 418 11.94 -11.82 26.76
C SER A 418 11.25 -12.99 26.02
N ASP A 419 10.87 -12.79 24.77
CA ASP A 419 10.27 -13.83 23.92
C ASP A 419 11.33 -14.77 23.32
N THR A 420 12.57 -14.31 23.15
CA THR A 420 13.71 -15.19 22.80
C THR A 420 14.12 -16.13 23.94
N ILE A 421 13.85 -15.75 25.19
CA ILE A 421 14.14 -16.60 26.36
C ILE A 421 13.06 -17.67 26.56
N LYS A 422 11.81 -17.43 26.11
CA LYS A 422 10.71 -18.41 26.20
C LYS A 422 10.72 -19.46 25.10
N THR A 423 11.47 -19.28 24.02
CA THR A 423 11.64 -20.26 22.94
C THR A 423 12.86 -21.18 23.12
N LYS A 424 13.58 -21.06 24.24
CA LYS A 424 14.74 -21.91 24.59
C LYS A 424 14.53 -22.74 25.87
N LYS A 425 13.30 -23.01 26.28
CA LYS A 425 13.01 -23.97 27.35
C LYS A 425 12.13 -25.11 26.87
#